data_AF-A0A8H7PYR6-F1
#
_entry.id   AF-A0A8H7PYR6-F1
#
_cell.length_a   1.000
_cell.length_b   1.000
_cell.length_c   1.000
_cell.angle_alpha   90.00
_cell.angle_beta   90.00
_cell.angle_gamma   90.00
#
_symmetry.space_group_name_H-M   'P 1'
#
loop_
_entity.id
_entity.type
_entity.pdbx_description
1 polymer ?
#
loop_
_entity_poly.entity_id
_entity_poly.type
_entity_poly.pdbx_seq_one_letter_code
_entity_poly.pdbx_strand_id
1 'polypeptide(L)'
;MVSRSSSRFNRKRSARRASDKPYTLKEFTDYLAAHQIDAPLKVIVAILIGYLIGVPYFDRFIFITYQNPQTGLYGKGVGDIFFLFFYINVFTMLRAASMEYVLTPIAVAHVKSKRKRTRFAEQMWTVIYYSATFCVGTYLAYHSPYWFNTAEFWKGYPHVELTKLFKYYYLVQFSYWLQQIFVLQIEAPRKDYRELVLHHINTLLLISLSYSFNYTRIGNAVFVCMDLPDVLLALAKSFNYLDFRFICDSTFVAMLISWCYTRVYLYGCIIWSTATEPDLYVNFKLDPRNGSWFPYFAKYIILALEIGLFFLILFWTVMMFKVLAKVLLGSAAADERSEDEAEDEGLESEQGVVGTTSAIAHNSNMTPTKRK
;
A
#
# COMPACT_ATOMS: atom_id res chain seq x y z
N MET A 1 41.59 -24.01 -57.21
CA MET A 1 41.94 -24.44 -55.84
C MET A 1 41.92 -23.21 -54.95
N VAL A 2 41.37 -23.32 -53.73
CA VAL A 2 41.24 -22.29 -52.66
C VAL A 2 40.12 -21.26 -52.81
N SER A 3 39.05 -21.45 -52.02
CA SER A 3 38.42 -20.43 -51.13
C SER A 3 36.97 -20.82 -50.78
N ARG A 4 36.79 -21.72 -49.83
CA ARG A 4 35.51 -21.99 -49.14
C ARG A 4 35.79 -22.16 -47.64
N SER A 5 36.06 -21.06 -46.92
CA SER A 5 36.17 -21.14 -45.45
C SER A 5 35.84 -19.85 -44.67
N SER A 6 35.51 -18.73 -45.31
CA SER A 6 35.31 -17.46 -44.59
C SER A 6 33.85 -17.06 -44.34
N SER A 7 32.86 -17.65 -45.01
CA SER A 7 31.46 -17.18 -44.91
C SER A 7 30.60 -17.82 -43.82
N ARG A 8 31.00 -18.99 -43.27
CA ARG A 8 30.23 -19.68 -42.21
C ARG A 8 30.56 -19.22 -40.79
N PHE A 9 31.72 -18.61 -40.57
CA PHE A 9 32.12 -18.16 -39.24
C PHE A 9 31.50 -16.80 -38.85
N ASN A 10 31.24 -15.93 -39.82
CA ASN A 10 30.61 -14.62 -39.56
C ASN A 10 29.09 -14.69 -39.33
N ARG A 11 28.40 -15.69 -39.88
CA ARG A 11 26.94 -15.83 -39.69
C ARG A 11 26.57 -16.35 -38.30
N LYS A 12 27.47 -17.07 -37.61
CA LYS A 12 27.27 -17.50 -36.22
C LYS A 12 27.60 -16.43 -35.18
N ARG A 13 28.43 -15.44 -35.52
CA ARG A 13 28.76 -14.33 -34.61
C ARG A 13 27.72 -13.20 -34.68
N SER A 14 27.03 -13.05 -35.82
CA SER A 14 25.91 -12.11 -35.98
C SER A 14 24.58 -12.62 -35.40
N ALA A 15 24.41 -13.93 -35.22
CA ALA A 15 23.18 -14.53 -34.67
C ALA A 15 23.18 -14.68 -33.13
N ARG A 16 24.30 -14.33 -32.47
CA ARG A 16 24.45 -14.35 -31.00
C ARG A 16 24.29 -12.97 -30.35
N ARG A 17 23.89 -11.96 -31.14
CA ARG A 17 23.34 -10.69 -30.67
C ARG A 17 21.83 -10.70 -30.90
N ALA A 18 21.16 -11.65 -30.27
CA ALA A 18 19.71 -11.58 -30.13
C ALA A 18 19.41 -10.53 -29.06
N SER A 19 19.10 -9.32 -29.51
CA SER A 19 18.18 -8.40 -28.85
C SER A 19 18.40 -8.15 -27.35
N ASP A 20 19.46 -7.43 -26.99
CA ASP A 20 19.43 -6.59 -25.79
C ASP A 20 18.55 -5.36 -26.11
N LYS A 21 17.24 -5.58 -26.29
CA LYS A 21 16.30 -4.46 -26.15
C LYS A 21 16.22 -4.18 -24.66
N PRO A 22 16.39 -2.93 -24.22
CA PRO A 22 16.16 -2.60 -22.81
C PRO A 22 14.73 -3.04 -22.48
N TYR A 23 14.58 -3.83 -21.41
CA TYR A 23 13.26 -4.18 -20.87
C TYR A 23 12.42 -2.91 -20.81
N THR A 24 11.25 -2.93 -21.44
CA THR A 24 10.30 -1.84 -21.29
C THR A 24 9.85 -1.79 -19.82
N LEU A 25 9.55 -0.60 -19.29
CA LEU A 25 9.09 -0.44 -17.91
C LEU A 25 7.90 -1.37 -17.59
N LYS A 26 7.05 -1.60 -18.60
CA LYS A 26 5.92 -2.52 -18.53
C LYS A 26 6.32 -3.99 -18.37
N GLU A 27 7.27 -4.49 -19.17
CA GLU A 27 7.76 -5.86 -19.03
C GLU A 27 8.41 -6.11 -17.66
N PHE A 28 9.08 -5.09 -17.11
CA PHE A 28 9.65 -5.18 -15.77
C PHE A 28 8.56 -5.22 -14.69
N THR A 29 7.52 -4.38 -14.78
CA THR A 29 6.40 -4.41 -13.83
C THR A 29 5.63 -5.72 -13.91
N ASP A 30 5.42 -6.26 -15.12
CA ASP A 30 4.73 -7.54 -15.33
C ASP A 30 5.54 -8.70 -14.73
N TYR A 31 6.87 -8.68 -14.89
CA TYR A 31 7.76 -9.65 -14.26
C TYR A 31 7.68 -9.60 -12.73
N LEU A 32 7.76 -8.40 -12.14
CA LEU A 32 7.66 -8.24 -10.68
C LEU A 32 6.28 -8.64 -10.16
N ALA A 33 5.22 -8.36 -10.91
CA ALA A 33 3.86 -8.78 -10.57
C ALA A 33 3.71 -10.30 -10.55
N ALA A 34 4.42 -11.03 -11.42
CA ALA A 34 4.41 -12.49 -11.44
C ALA A 34 5.32 -13.12 -10.36
N HIS A 35 6.30 -12.39 -9.84
CA HIS A 35 7.34 -12.91 -8.94
C HIS A 35 7.32 -12.22 -7.56
N GLN A 36 6.12 -11.94 -7.04
CA GLN A 36 5.94 -11.20 -5.78
C GLN A 36 6.40 -11.96 -4.52
N ILE A 37 6.62 -13.27 -4.62
CA ILE A 37 7.12 -14.09 -3.51
C ILE A 37 8.61 -14.39 -3.70
N ASP A 38 8.99 -15.00 -4.83
CA ASP A 38 10.34 -15.53 -5.02
C ASP A 38 11.40 -14.43 -5.19
N ALA A 39 11.09 -13.33 -5.87
CA ALA A 39 12.04 -12.22 -6.05
C ALA A 39 12.40 -11.54 -4.72
N PRO A 40 11.45 -11.03 -3.91
CA PRO A 40 11.78 -10.47 -2.61
C PRO A 40 12.34 -11.51 -1.63
N LEU A 41 11.90 -12.78 -1.69
CA LEU A 41 12.47 -13.85 -0.85
C LEU A 41 13.96 -14.05 -1.13
N LYS A 42 14.40 -14.06 -2.40
CA LYS A 42 15.83 -14.15 -2.76
C LYS A 42 16.63 -12.98 -2.16
N VAL A 43 16.09 -11.76 -2.22
CA VAL A 43 16.72 -10.56 -1.64
C VAL A 43 16.82 -10.69 -0.12
N ILE A 44 15.73 -11.07 0.55
CA ILE A 44 15.68 -11.28 2.00
C ILE A 44 16.71 -12.34 2.43
N VAL A 45 16.72 -13.51 1.77
CA VAL A 45 17.66 -14.59 2.08
C VAL A 45 19.10 -14.14 1.87
N ALA A 46 19.42 -13.41 0.80
CA ALA A 46 20.76 -12.88 0.58
C ALA A 46 21.20 -11.93 1.70
N ILE A 47 20.30 -11.06 2.17
CA ILE A 47 20.56 -10.16 3.31
C ILE A 47 20.73 -10.95 4.61
N LEU A 48 19.88 -11.94 4.87
CA LEU A 48 20.00 -12.78 6.07
C LEU A 48 21.30 -13.58 6.07
N ILE A 49 21.72 -14.15 4.94
CA ILE A 49 23.01 -14.84 4.80
C ILE A 49 24.15 -13.86 5.10
N GLY A 50 24.15 -12.67 4.49
CA GLY A 50 25.17 -11.65 4.72
C GLY A 50 25.26 -11.22 6.19
N TYR A 51 24.12 -11.11 6.88
CA TYR A 51 24.07 -10.88 8.32
C TYR A 51 24.68 -12.04 9.11
N LEU A 52 24.30 -13.29 8.81
CA LEU A 52 24.77 -14.48 9.54
C LEU A 52 26.28 -14.72 9.38
N ILE A 53 26.86 -14.39 8.23
CA ILE A 53 28.32 -14.50 8.01
C ILE A 53 29.09 -13.26 8.49
N GLY A 54 28.41 -12.27 9.05
CA GLY A 54 29.03 -11.08 9.65
C GLY A 54 29.53 -10.03 8.64
N VAL A 55 28.91 -9.90 7.47
CA VAL A 55 29.26 -8.82 6.53
C VAL A 55 28.96 -7.46 7.20
N PRO A 56 29.90 -6.51 7.21
CA PRO A 56 29.67 -5.19 7.79
C PRO A 56 28.42 -4.51 7.23
N TYR A 57 27.66 -3.83 8.10
CA TYR A 57 26.44 -3.08 7.79
C TYR A 57 25.18 -3.89 7.46
N PHE A 58 25.26 -5.22 7.35
CA PHE A 58 24.07 -6.04 7.06
C PHE A 58 23.05 -6.07 8.20
N ASP A 59 23.50 -5.81 9.43
CA ASP A 59 22.64 -5.60 10.60
C ASP A 59 21.64 -4.44 10.40
N ARG A 60 22.03 -3.41 9.63
CA ARG A 60 21.21 -2.21 9.38
C ARG A 60 19.97 -2.47 8.53
N PHE A 61 19.95 -3.56 7.78
CA PHE A 61 18.77 -3.97 7.02
C PHE A 61 17.70 -4.55 7.95
N ILE A 62 18.11 -5.26 9.00
CA ILE A 62 17.21 -6.06 9.85
C ILE A 62 16.79 -5.27 11.09
N PHE A 63 17.72 -4.53 11.69
CA PHE A 63 17.51 -3.85 12.98
C PHE A 63 17.57 -2.34 12.83
N ILE A 64 16.80 -1.64 13.66
CA ILE A 64 16.89 -0.18 13.74
C ILE A 64 18.28 0.24 14.25
N THR A 65 18.79 1.35 13.72
CA THR A 65 20.14 1.84 14.00
C THR A 65 20.13 3.10 14.87
N TYR A 66 21.30 3.64 15.23
CA TYR A 66 21.46 4.90 15.96
C TYR A 66 20.95 4.88 17.41
N GLN A 67 21.21 3.80 18.15
CA GLN A 67 20.96 3.79 19.59
C GLN A 67 21.97 4.71 20.30
N ASN A 68 21.46 5.61 21.13
CA ASN A 68 22.24 6.41 22.06
C ASN A 68 22.63 5.53 23.27
N PRO A 69 23.94 5.29 23.52
CA PRO A 69 24.37 4.44 24.63
C PRO A 69 24.03 4.98 26.03
N GLN A 70 23.85 6.30 26.17
CA GLN A 70 23.57 6.96 27.44
C GLN A 70 22.08 6.93 27.80
N THR A 71 21.21 7.22 26.82
CA THR A 71 19.75 7.29 27.05
C THR A 71 19.04 5.99 26.72
N GLY A 72 19.66 5.10 25.94
CA GLY A 72 19.05 3.89 25.41
C GLY A 72 18.00 4.14 24.30
N LEU A 73 17.76 5.41 23.96
CA LEU A 73 16.84 5.86 22.92
C LEU A 73 17.50 5.83 21.55
N TYR A 74 16.73 6.07 20.49
CA TYR A 74 17.18 5.95 19.11
C TYR A 74 17.03 7.27 18.36
N GLY A 75 18.13 7.72 17.75
CA GLY A 75 18.13 8.81 16.79
C GLY A 75 17.73 8.35 15.38
N LYS A 76 18.02 9.18 14.39
CA LYS A 76 17.75 8.92 12.96
C LYS A 76 19.02 9.07 12.14
N GLY A 77 19.09 8.43 10.97
CA GLY A 77 20.15 8.69 10.01
C GLY A 77 20.04 7.88 8.73
N VAL A 78 21.02 8.06 7.83
CA VAL A 78 21.03 7.46 6.48
C VAL A 78 20.94 5.92 6.52
N GLY A 79 21.42 5.29 7.58
CA GLY A 79 21.33 3.85 7.81
C GLY A 79 19.90 3.32 7.83
N ASP A 80 18.92 4.15 8.15
CA ASP A 80 17.52 3.76 8.16
C ASP A 80 16.99 3.46 6.73
N ILE A 81 17.66 3.91 5.66
CA ILE A 81 17.31 3.56 4.27
C ILE A 81 17.47 2.05 4.01
N PHE A 82 18.49 1.41 4.59
CA PHE A 82 18.69 -0.04 4.46
C PHE A 82 17.55 -0.82 5.11
N PHE A 83 17.08 -0.34 6.27
CA PHE A 83 15.90 -0.89 6.94
C PHE A 83 14.65 -0.76 6.06
N LEU A 84 14.41 0.42 5.48
CA LEU A 84 13.27 0.63 4.57
C LEU A 84 13.31 -0.34 3.38
N PHE A 85 14.48 -0.48 2.73
CA PHE A 85 14.65 -1.39 1.60
C PHE A 85 14.34 -2.84 1.98
N PHE A 86 14.86 -3.31 3.12
CA PHE A 86 14.59 -4.67 3.58
C PHE A 86 13.10 -4.90 3.83
N TYR A 87 12.45 -3.99 4.57
CA TYR A 87 11.04 -4.17 4.92
C TYR A 87 10.09 -3.98 3.74
N ILE A 88 10.44 -3.23 2.69
CA ILE A 88 9.69 -3.21 1.42
C ILE A 88 9.63 -4.63 0.81
N ASN A 89 10.76 -5.34 0.81
CA ASN A 89 10.81 -6.72 0.31
C ASN A 89 10.02 -7.66 1.22
N VAL A 90 10.16 -7.52 2.54
CA VAL A 90 9.37 -8.30 3.52
C VAL A 90 7.88 -8.10 3.30
N PHE A 91 7.40 -6.86 3.15
CA PHE A 91 5.98 -6.59 2.92
C PHE A 91 5.47 -7.10 1.58
N THR A 92 6.28 -7.01 0.53
CA THR A 92 5.91 -7.54 -0.79
C THR A 92 5.72 -9.06 -0.73
N MET A 93 6.68 -9.76 -0.15
CA MET A 93 6.62 -11.21 0.04
C MET A 93 5.46 -11.60 0.98
N LEU A 94 5.34 -10.94 2.13
CA LEU A 94 4.36 -11.27 3.16
C LEU A 94 2.94 -11.06 2.66
N ARG A 95 2.68 -9.97 1.91
CA ARG A 95 1.39 -9.72 1.26
C ARG A 95 1.04 -10.86 0.31
N ALA A 96 1.93 -11.14 -0.65
CA ALA A 96 1.69 -12.15 -1.67
C ALA A 96 1.51 -13.56 -1.07
N ALA A 97 2.38 -13.96 -0.15
CA ALA A 97 2.29 -15.25 0.54
C ALA A 97 1.00 -15.37 1.38
N SER A 98 0.61 -14.31 2.09
CA SER A 98 -0.61 -14.30 2.89
C SER A 98 -1.85 -14.41 2.00
N MET A 99 -1.87 -13.68 0.88
CA MET A 99 -2.95 -13.75 -0.10
C MET A 99 -3.04 -15.13 -0.77
N GLU A 100 -1.93 -15.71 -1.20
CA GLU A 100 -1.88 -16.99 -1.92
C GLU A 100 -2.16 -18.19 -1.01
N TYR A 101 -1.49 -18.27 0.15
CA TYR A 101 -1.50 -19.49 0.97
C TYR A 101 -2.52 -19.48 2.12
N VAL A 102 -3.10 -18.33 2.47
CA VAL A 102 -4.03 -18.22 3.61
C VAL A 102 -5.36 -17.63 3.16
N LEU A 103 -5.37 -16.41 2.63
CA LEU A 103 -6.60 -15.66 2.41
C LEU A 103 -7.41 -16.17 1.21
N THR A 104 -6.74 -16.52 0.10
CA THR A 104 -7.42 -17.10 -1.07
C THR A 104 -8.06 -18.44 -0.76
N PRO A 105 -7.38 -19.40 -0.08
CA PRO A 105 -8.03 -20.63 0.38
C PRO A 105 -9.28 -20.40 1.25
N ILE A 106 -9.25 -19.44 2.17
CA ILE A 106 -10.42 -19.06 2.98
C ILE A 106 -11.56 -18.53 2.09
N ALA A 107 -11.21 -17.72 1.09
CA ALA A 107 -12.17 -17.15 0.14
C ALA A 107 -12.81 -18.22 -0.75
N VAL A 108 -12.07 -19.27 -1.15
CA VAL A 108 -12.60 -20.36 -2.00
C VAL A 108 -13.80 -21.06 -1.37
N ALA A 109 -13.82 -21.18 -0.04
CA ALA A 109 -14.91 -21.82 0.69
C ALA A 109 -16.24 -21.03 0.62
N HIS A 110 -16.19 -19.72 0.35
CA HIS A 110 -17.36 -18.83 0.49
C HIS A 110 -17.68 -18.01 -0.76
N VAL A 111 -16.68 -17.75 -1.63
CA VAL A 111 -16.79 -16.87 -2.80
C VAL A 111 -16.62 -17.72 -4.06
N LYS A 112 -17.55 -17.65 -5.01
CA LYS A 112 -17.47 -18.44 -6.26
C LYS A 112 -16.57 -17.81 -7.32
N SER A 113 -16.66 -16.50 -7.53
CA SER A 113 -15.88 -15.78 -8.55
C SER A 113 -14.40 -15.67 -8.18
N LYS A 114 -13.52 -16.03 -9.12
CA LYS A 114 -12.05 -15.92 -8.94
C LYS A 114 -11.61 -14.47 -8.73
N ARG A 115 -12.24 -13.54 -9.44
CA ARG A 115 -11.99 -12.11 -9.29
C ARG A 115 -12.37 -11.63 -7.88
N LYS A 116 -13.58 -11.97 -7.42
CA LYS A 116 -14.05 -11.63 -6.06
C LYS A 116 -13.19 -12.25 -4.96
N ARG A 117 -12.67 -13.48 -5.15
CA ARG A 117 -11.70 -14.11 -4.23
C ARG A 117 -10.41 -13.28 -4.10
N THR A 118 -9.88 -12.81 -5.23
CA THR A 118 -8.66 -11.99 -5.24
C THR A 118 -8.90 -10.67 -4.51
N ARG A 119 -10.01 -9.99 -4.82
CA ARG A 119 -10.38 -8.74 -4.14
C ARG A 119 -10.61 -8.94 -2.64
N PHE A 120 -11.29 -10.02 -2.24
CA PHE A 120 -11.45 -10.38 -0.84
C PHE A 120 -10.08 -10.57 -0.16
N ALA A 121 -9.14 -11.26 -0.79
CA ALA A 121 -7.79 -11.46 -0.24
C ALA A 121 -7.03 -10.13 -0.11
N GLU A 122 -7.15 -9.20 -1.07
CA GLU A 122 -6.58 -7.85 -0.98
C GLU A 122 -7.16 -7.06 0.21
N GLN A 123 -8.48 -7.11 0.41
CA GLN A 123 -9.12 -6.44 1.54
C GLN A 123 -8.73 -7.09 2.87
N MET A 124 -8.67 -8.41 2.97
CA MET A 124 -8.29 -9.08 4.21
C MET A 124 -6.82 -8.87 4.57
N TRP A 125 -5.92 -8.77 3.60
CA TRP A 125 -4.53 -8.32 3.85
C TRP A 125 -4.51 -6.92 4.47
N THR A 126 -5.32 -6.01 3.92
CA THR A 126 -5.50 -4.64 4.40
C THR A 126 -6.02 -4.62 5.84
N VAL A 127 -7.00 -5.46 6.17
CA VAL A 127 -7.51 -5.62 7.55
C VAL A 127 -6.39 -6.06 8.49
N ILE A 128 -5.61 -7.09 8.13
CA ILE A 128 -4.54 -7.63 8.99
C ILE A 128 -3.51 -6.55 9.29
N TYR A 129 -3.02 -5.87 8.25
CA TYR A 129 -1.98 -4.86 8.39
C TYR A 129 -2.46 -3.68 9.24
N TYR A 130 -3.55 -3.02 8.83
CA TYR A 130 -4.00 -1.81 9.51
C TYR A 130 -4.56 -2.08 10.92
N SER A 131 -5.09 -3.27 11.20
CA SER A 131 -5.48 -3.62 12.58
C SER A 131 -4.25 -3.69 13.48
N ALA A 132 -3.18 -4.34 13.02
CA ALA A 132 -1.94 -4.45 13.78
C ALA A 132 -1.28 -3.08 14.00
N THR A 133 -1.18 -2.25 12.96
CA THR A 133 -0.59 -0.92 13.08
C THR A 133 -1.46 0.04 13.88
N PHE A 134 -2.78 -0.01 13.73
CA PHE A 134 -3.70 0.79 14.53
C PHE A 134 -3.56 0.47 16.03
N CYS A 135 -3.48 -0.80 16.40
CA CYS A 135 -3.27 -1.20 17.80
C CYS A 135 -1.94 -0.66 18.36
N VAL A 136 -0.82 -0.86 17.65
CA VAL A 136 0.49 -0.38 18.11
C VAL A 136 0.56 1.14 18.12
N GLY A 137 0.04 1.79 17.07
CA GLY A 137 0.01 3.24 16.93
C GLY A 137 -0.81 3.91 18.04
N THR A 138 -1.99 3.36 18.33
CA THR A 138 -2.86 3.83 19.41
C THR A 138 -2.22 3.61 20.78
N TYR A 139 -1.57 2.46 21.00
CA TYR A 139 -0.81 2.21 22.22
C TYR A 139 0.29 3.26 22.44
N LEU A 140 1.08 3.57 21.40
CA LEU A 140 2.11 4.60 21.45
C LEU A 140 1.51 5.98 21.73
N ALA A 141 0.41 6.34 21.07
CA ALA A 141 -0.28 7.61 21.28
C ALA A 141 -0.87 7.72 22.69
N TYR A 142 -1.54 6.68 23.17
CA TYR A 142 -2.19 6.65 24.50
C TYR A 142 -1.19 6.81 25.64
N HIS A 143 0.00 6.20 25.51
CA HIS A 143 1.08 6.32 26.50
C HIS A 143 1.99 7.54 26.29
N SER A 144 1.57 8.50 25.46
CA SER A 144 2.30 9.73 25.21
C SER A 144 1.56 10.93 25.78
N PRO A 145 2.27 12.04 26.07
CA PRO A 145 1.62 13.25 26.59
C PRO A 145 0.68 13.91 25.58
N TYR A 146 0.82 13.58 24.28
CA TYR A 146 0.02 14.18 23.22
C TYR A 146 -1.34 13.49 22.98
N TRP A 147 -1.71 12.49 23.80
CA TRP A 147 -3.03 11.88 23.73
C TRP A 147 -4.14 12.92 23.98
N PHE A 148 -4.86 13.29 22.92
CA PHE A 148 -5.85 14.39 22.91
C PHE A 148 -5.33 15.76 23.41
N ASN A 149 -4.02 15.98 23.36
CA ASN A 149 -3.40 17.27 23.72
C ASN A 149 -2.38 17.68 22.66
N THR A 150 -2.83 18.46 21.70
CA THR A 150 -2.05 18.87 20.52
C THR A 150 -0.83 19.72 20.86
N ALA A 151 -0.88 20.50 21.95
CA ALA A 151 0.24 21.34 22.38
C ALA A 151 1.53 20.52 22.66
N GLU A 152 1.37 19.27 23.09
CA GLU A 152 2.49 18.34 23.37
C GLU A 152 3.15 17.80 22.10
N PHE A 153 2.60 18.06 20.91
CA PHE A 153 3.35 17.88 19.66
C PHE A 153 4.56 18.81 19.60
N TRP A 154 4.40 20.04 20.09
CA TRP A 154 5.35 21.15 19.90
C TRP A 154 6.22 21.44 21.11
N LYS A 155 5.70 21.27 22.33
CA LYS A 155 6.48 21.48 23.55
C LYS A 155 7.70 20.57 23.59
N GLY A 156 8.87 21.14 23.84
CA GLY A 156 10.13 20.40 23.88
C GLY A 156 10.66 19.97 22.51
N TYR A 157 10.07 20.45 21.41
CA TYR A 157 10.63 20.25 20.07
C TYR A 157 12.03 20.88 19.97
N PRO A 158 13.00 20.23 19.30
CA PRO A 158 12.87 19.01 18.50
C PRO A 158 12.94 17.69 19.29
N HIS A 159 12.02 16.77 18.96
CA HIS A 159 11.98 15.40 19.51
C HIS A 159 12.93 14.46 18.77
N VAL A 160 14.24 14.65 18.97
CA VAL A 160 15.28 13.96 18.20
C VAL A 160 15.45 12.48 18.53
N GLU A 161 15.13 12.07 19.75
CA GLU A 161 15.25 10.70 20.21
C GLU A 161 13.89 10.02 20.33
N LEU A 162 13.82 8.77 19.90
CA LEU A 162 12.62 7.94 19.90
C LEU A 162 12.84 6.71 20.77
N THR A 163 11.78 6.23 21.42
CA THR A 163 11.81 4.91 22.04
C THR A 163 11.97 3.82 20.97
N LYS A 164 12.54 2.68 21.36
CA LYS A 164 12.77 1.54 20.45
C LYS A 164 11.51 1.17 19.66
N LEU A 165 10.39 0.99 20.37
CA LEU A 165 9.11 0.61 19.78
C LEU A 165 8.59 1.68 18.81
N PHE A 166 8.70 2.96 19.17
CA PHE A 166 8.26 4.06 18.33
C PHE A 166 9.06 4.12 17.02
N LYS A 167 10.39 3.97 17.08
CA LYS A 167 11.24 3.97 15.89
C LYS A 167 10.91 2.80 14.97
N TYR A 168 10.74 1.59 15.51
CA TYR A 168 10.29 0.44 14.73
C TYR A 168 8.94 0.70 14.07
N TYR A 169 7.93 1.11 14.85
CA TYR A 169 6.59 1.42 14.34
C TYR A 169 6.64 2.41 13.16
N TYR A 170 7.38 3.50 13.31
CA TYR A 170 7.44 4.55 12.30
C TYR A 170 8.16 4.09 11.02
N LEU A 171 9.30 3.41 11.13
CA LEU A 171 10.04 2.92 9.97
C LEU A 171 9.32 1.78 9.26
N VAL A 172 8.62 0.92 10.01
CA VAL A 172 7.79 -0.14 9.44
C VAL A 172 6.61 0.45 8.67
N GLN A 173 5.89 1.43 9.24
CA GLN A 173 4.85 2.18 8.52
C GLN A 173 5.39 2.84 7.25
N PHE A 174 6.56 3.48 7.33
CA PHE A 174 7.18 4.11 6.16
C PHE A 174 7.53 3.08 5.07
N SER A 175 8.10 1.94 5.46
CA SER A 175 8.43 0.85 4.53
C SER A 175 7.18 0.29 3.84
N TYR A 176 6.09 0.13 4.57
CA TYR A 176 4.81 -0.31 4.01
C TYR A 176 4.26 0.69 3.00
N TRP A 177 4.23 1.98 3.34
CA TRP A 177 3.75 3.01 2.42
C TRP A 177 4.61 3.13 1.15
N LEU A 178 5.93 2.93 1.26
CA LEU A 178 6.80 2.82 0.08
C LEU A 178 6.46 1.58 -0.76
N GLN A 179 6.18 0.45 -0.11
CA GLN A 179 5.75 -0.78 -0.77
C GLN A 179 4.39 -0.62 -1.47
N GLN A 180 3.48 0.21 -0.95
CA GLN A 180 2.19 0.49 -1.59
C GLN A 180 2.31 1.17 -2.97
N ILE A 181 3.42 1.85 -3.28
CA ILE A 181 3.67 2.36 -4.65
C ILE A 181 3.68 1.20 -5.65
N PHE A 182 4.35 0.10 -5.30
CA PHE A 182 4.39 -1.10 -6.14
C PHE A 182 3.01 -1.73 -6.24
N VAL A 183 2.29 -1.87 -5.10
CA VAL A 183 0.93 -2.43 -5.06
C VAL A 183 -0.03 -1.67 -5.97
N LEU A 184 0.06 -0.34 -5.98
CA LEU A 184 -0.78 0.52 -6.82
C LEU A 184 -0.60 0.27 -8.32
N GLN A 185 0.58 -0.22 -8.76
CA GLN A 185 0.84 -0.51 -10.17
C GLN A 185 0.35 -1.90 -10.61
N ILE A 186 0.20 -2.84 -9.67
CA ILE A 186 -0.17 -4.23 -9.96
C ILE A 186 -1.66 -4.50 -9.73
N GLU A 187 -2.31 -3.75 -8.84
CA GLU A 187 -3.74 -3.88 -8.59
C GLU A 187 -4.53 -3.24 -9.74
N ALA A 188 -5.68 -3.84 -10.09
CA ALA A 188 -6.50 -3.28 -11.16
C ALA A 188 -6.97 -1.86 -10.77
N PRO A 189 -6.82 -0.87 -11.67
CA PRO A 189 -7.13 0.52 -11.38
C PRO A 189 -8.59 0.70 -11.03
N ARG A 190 -8.87 1.71 -10.20
CA ARG A 190 -10.20 2.11 -9.74
C ARG A 190 -10.60 3.43 -10.39
N LYS A 191 -11.89 3.78 -10.33
CA LYS A 191 -12.41 5.06 -10.86
C LYS A 191 -11.70 6.30 -10.29
N ASP A 192 -11.21 6.22 -9.05
CA ASP A 192 -10.48 7.29 -8.35
C ASP A 192 -8.95 7.11 -8.37
N TYR A 193 -8.41 6.42 -9.38
CA TYR A 193 -6.97 6.12 -9.47
C TYR A 193 -6.09 7.36 -9.41
N ARG A 194 -6.48 8.47 -10.04
CA ARG A 194 -5.68 9.72 -10.05
C ARG A 194 -5.60 10.35 -8.66
N GLU A 195 -6.73 10.39 -7.96
CA GLU A 195 -6.85 10.89 -6.61
C GLU A 195 -6.06 10.00 -5.64
N LEU A 196 -6.09 8.68 -5.84
CA LEU A 196 -5.32 7.71 -5.06
C LEU A 196 -3.80 7.85 -5.27
N VAL A 197 -3.34 8.09 -6.50
CA VAL A 197 -1.93 8.39 -6.81
C VAL A 197 -1.51 9.71 -6.13
N LEU A 198 -2.31 10.76 -6.24
CA LEU A 198 -2.02 12.05 -5.59
C LEU A 198 -1.94 11.90 -4.07
N HIS A 199 -2.84 11.10 -3.49
CA HIS A 199 -2.82 10.74 -2.09
C HIS A 199 -1.52 10.02 -1.69
N HIS A 200 -1.05 9.04 -2.47
CA HIS A 200 0.20 8.33 -2.18
C HIS A 200 1.41 9.26 -2.24
N ILE A 201 1.50 10.12 -3.26
CA ILE A 201 2.57 11.12 -3.36
C ILE A 201 2.56 12.02 -2.12
N ASN A 202 1.40 12.56 -1.77
CA ASN A 202 1.27 13.47 -0.64
C ASN A 202 1.59 12.78 0.70
N THR A 203 1.07 11.58 0.91
CA THR A 203 1.27 10.81 2.14
C THR A 203 2.74 10.42 2.31
N LEU A 204 3.42 9.99 1.25
CA LEU A 204 4.85 9.68 1.31
C LEU A 204 5.71 10.92 1.57
N LEU A 205 5.35 12.07 1.02
CA LEU A 205 6.00 13.35 1.34
C LEU A 205 5.80 13.71 2.82
N LEU A 206 4.58 13.58 3.34
CA LEU A 206 4.27 13.82 4.76
C LEU A 206 5.07 12.90 5.68
N ILE A 207 5.11 11.59 5.40
CA ILE A 207 5.87 10.62 6.20
C ILE A 207 7.37 10.94 6.14
N SER A 208 7.91 11.18 4.94
CA SER A 208 9.33 11.46 4.74
C SER A 208 9.77 12.73 5.46
N LEU A 209 9.00 13.82 5.32
CA LEU A 209 9.32 15.09 5.94
C LEU A 209 9.04 15.06 7.45
N SER A 210 7.99 14.38 7.90
CA SER A 210 7.70 14.21 9.33
C SER A 210 8.83 13.44 10.02
N TYR A 211 9.33 12.37 9.40
CA TYR A 211 10.51 11.67 9.90
C TYR A 211 11.74 12.57 9.88
N SER A 212 12.01 13.26 8.77
CA SER A 212 13.20 14.11 8.61
C SER A 212 13.24 15.25 9.62
N PHE A 213 12.11 15.94 9.82
CA PHE A 213 11.99 17.14 10.66
C PHE A 213 11.60 16.87 12.12
N ASN A 214 11.54 15.61 12.58
CA ASN A 214 11.15 15.25 13.96
C ASN A 214 9.69 15.56 14.31
N TYR A 215 8.77 15.49 13.36
CA TYR A 215 7.32 15.60 13.61
C TYR A 215 6.69 14.24 13.87
N THR A 216 7.46 13.31 14.41
CA THR A 216 7.08 11.91 14.56
C THR A 216 5.87 11.73 15.48
N ARG A 217 5.69 12.61 16.47
CA ARG A 217 4.47 12.67 17.32
C ARG A 217 3.22 12.97 16.49
N ILE A 218 3.29 14.00 15.64
CA ILE A 218 2.22 14.38 14.70
C ILE A 218 1.98 13.24 13.71
N GLY A 219 3.05 12.68 13.14
CA GLY A 219 2.95 11.56 12.20
C GLY A 219 2.28 10.32 12.81
N ASN A 220 2.58 9.99 14.07
CA ASN A 220 1.88 8.92 14.79
C ASN A 220 0.39 9.24 14.98
N ALA A 221 0.03 10.45 15.38
CA ALA A 221 -1.37 10.86 15.50
C ALA A 221 -2.12 10.79 14.16
N VAL A 222 -1.49 11.23 13.07
CA VAL A 222 -2.03 11.11 11.71
C VAL A 222 -2.22 9.64 11.33
N PHE A 223 -1.21 8.77 11.50
CA PHE A 223 -1.36 7.33 11.21
C PHE A 223 -2.54 6.72 11.96
N VAL A 224 -2.69 6.99 13.25
CA VAL A 224 -3.80 6.46 14.06
C VAL A 224 -5.15 6.94 13.54
N CYS A 225 -5.26 8.21 13.11
CA CYS A 225 -6.48 8.75 12.52
C CYS A 225 -6.80 8.12 11.15
N MET A 226 -5.79 7.72 10.39
CA MET A 226 -5.99 7.11 9.08
C MET A 226 -6.34 5.62 9.20
N ASP A 227 -5.67 4.84 10.05
CA ASP A 227 -5.74 3.38 10.01
C ASP A 227 -7.14 2.81 10.39
N LEU A 228 -7.84 3.38 11.37
CA LEU A 228 -9.13 2.81 11.85
C LEU A 228 -10.22 2.76 10.77
N PRO A 229 -10.53 3.86 10.06
CA PRO A 229 -11.49 3.81 8.95
C PRO A 229 -11.10 2.84 7.84
N ASP A 230 -9.80 2.65 7.57
CA ASP A 230 -9.34 1.72 6.52
C ASP A 230 -9.59 0.26 6.91
N VAL A 231 -9.40 -0.10 8.18
CA VAL A 231 -9.78 -1.42 8.71
C VAL A 231 -11.27 -1.67 8.50
N LEU A 232 -12.12 -0.73 8.92
CA LEU A 232 -13.57 -0.89 8.84
C LEU A 232 -14.06 -0.89 7.39
N LEU A 233 -13.46 -0.10 6.51
CA LEU A 233 -13.79 -0.09 5.08
C LEU A 233 -13.43 -1.42 4.42
N ALA A 234 -12.24 -1.95 4.68
CA ALA A 234 -11.80 -3.23 4.15
C ALA A 234 -12.66 -4.39 4.69
N LEU A 235 -13.08 -4.33 5.96
CA LEU A 235 -14.04 -5.28 6.53
C LEU A 235 -15.41 -5.20 5.84
N ALA A 236 -15.97 -4.00 5.65
CA ALA A 236 -17.25 -3.84 4.97
C ALA A 236 -17.21 -4.44 3.56
N LYS A 237 -16.15 -4.17 2.80
CA LYS A 237 -15.94 -4.78 1.46
C LYS A 237 -15.81 -6.31 1.53
N SER A 238 -15.06 -6.82 2.50
CA SER A 238 -14.89 -8.26 2.70
C SER A 238 -16.23 -8.95 2.97
N PHE A 239 -17.08 -8.36 3.81
CA PHE A 239 -18.44 -8.86 4.05
C PHE A 239 -19.36 -8.75 2.84
N ASN A 240 -19.20 -7.71 2.01
CA ASN A 240 -19.91 -7.60 0.75
C ASN A 240 -19.54 -8.74 -0.22
N TYR A 241 -18.26 -9.12 -0.32
CA TYR A 241 -17.85 -10.25 -1.17
C TYR A 241 -18.34 -11.61 -0.65
N LEU A 242 -18.68 -11.72 0.64
CA LEU A 242 -19.26 -12.91 1.28
C LEU A 242 -20.80 -12.90 1.29
N ASP A 243 -21.44 -11.90 0.67
CA ASP A 243 -22.90 -11.71 0.65
C ASP A 243 -23.53 -11.55 2.07
N PHE A 244 -22.74 -11.14 3.07
CA PHE A 244 -23.21 -10.90 4.45
C PHE A 244 -23.78 -9.49 4.61
N ARG A 245 -24.94 -9.26 3.98
CA ARG A 245 -25.57 -7.94 3.80
C ARG A 245 -25.70 -7.11 5.09
N PHE A 246 -26.28 -7.70 6.14
CA PHE A 246 -26.52 -6.98 7.41
C PHE A 246 -25.21 -6.55 8.10
N ILE A 247 -24.20 -7.43 8.10
CA ILE A 247 -22.90 -7.16 8.72
C ILE A 247 -22.14 -6.13 7.88
N CYS A 248 -22.19 -6.25 6.54
CA CYS A 248 -21.64 -5.28 5.61
C CYS A 248 -22.18 -3.86 5.89
N ASP A 249 -23.51 -3.71 5.93
CA ASP A 249 -24.16 -2.41 6.11
C ASP A 249 -23.87 -1.81 7.50
N SER A 250 -23.92 -2.64 8.54
CA SER A 250 -23.55 -2.22 9.90
C SER A 250 -22.09 -1.77 9.99
N THR A 251 -21.18 -2.51 9.35
CA THR A 251 -19.74 -2.18 9.31
C THR A 251 -19.50 -0.91 8.50
N PHE A 252 -20.23 -0.69 7.40
CA PHE A 252 -20.17 0.55 6.62
C PHE A 252 -20.61 1.77 7.44
N VAL A 253 -21.68 1.67 8.23
CA VAL A 253 -22.11 2.75 9.12
C VAL A 253 -21.07 3.03 10.20
N ALA A 254 -20.51 1.99 10.83
CA ALA A 254 -19.43 2.14 11.81
C ALA A 254 -18.18 2.78 11.18
N MET A 255 -17.83 2.37 9.95
CA MET A 255 -16.76 2.97 9.16
C MET A 255 -17.01 4.47 8.95
N LEU A 256 -18.20 4.87 8.53
CA LEU A 256 -18.52 6.28 8.28
C LEU A 256 -18.44 7.13 9.56
N ILE A 257 -18.94 6.62 10.69
CA ILE A 257 -18.82 7.30 11.99
C ILE A 257 -17.34 7.48 12.34
N SER A 258 -16.55 6.40 12.23
CA SER A 258 -15.11 6.44 12.52
C SER A 258 -14.39 7.41 11.59
N TRP A 259 -14.75 7.47 10.30
CA TRP A 259 -14.16 8.36 9.30
C TRP A 259 -14.40 9.81 9.65
N CYS A 260 -15.65 10.19 9.92
CA CYS A 260 -16.01 11.55 10.30
C CYS A 260 -15.27 11.98 11.58
N TYR A 261 -15.18 11.11 12.58
CA TYR A 261 -14.50 11.43 13.82
C TYR A 261 -12.98 11.55 13.64
N THR A 262 -12.34 10.57 13.02
CA THR A 262 -10.87 10.49 12.97
C THR A 262 -10.27 11.32 11.83
N ARG A 263 -10.81 11.23 10.60
CA ARG A 263 -10.23 11.87 9.41
C ARG A 263 -10.77 13.27 9.14
N VAL A 264 -11.99 13.59 9.59
CA VAL A 264 -12.54 14.95 9.44
C VAL A 264 -12.27 15.78 10.69
N TYR A 265 -12.76 15.33 11.85
CA TYR A 265 -12.64 16.09 13.09
C TYR A 265 -11.22 16.06 13.68
N LEU A 266 -10.70 14.90 14.08
CA LEU A 266 -9.38 14.83 14.76
C LEU A 266 -8.23 15.27 13.86
N TYR A 267 -8.20 14.82 12.61
CA TYR A 267 -7.19 15.28 11.66
C TYR A 267 -7.31 16.79 11.36
N GLY A 268 -8.52 17.35 11.35
CA GLY A 268 -8.74 18.80 11.33
C GLY A 268 -8.14 19.52 12.55
N CYS A 269 -8.26 18.94 13.74
CA CYS A 269 -7.59 19.45 14.95
C CYS A 269 -6.05 19.39 14.83
N ILE A 270 -5.50 18.34 14.23
CA ILE A 270 -4.05 18.23 13.96
C ILE A 270 -3.59 19.35 13.03
N ILE A 271 -4.31 19.59 11.92
CA ILE A 271 -4.01 20.68 10.98
C ILE A 271 -4.07 22.04 11.68
N TRP A 272 -5.09 22.27 12.51
CA TRP A 272 -5.23 23.50 13.27
C TRP A 272 -4.06 23.72 14.23
N SER A 273 -3.63 22.65 14.91
CA SER A 273 -2.44 22.66 15.75
C SER A 273 -1.19 23.02 14.93
N THR A 274 -0.93 22.36 13.80
CA THR A 274 0.19 22.69 12.89
C THR A 274 0.17 24.14 12.40
N ALA A 275 -1.02 24.72 12.20
CA ALA A 275 -1.15 26.11 11.79
C ALA A 275 -0.84 27.12 12.90
N THR A 276 -1.26 26.84 14.15
CA THR A 276 -1.36 27.86 15.21
C THR A 276 -0.40 27.67 16.39
N GLU A 277 -0.11 26.43 16.78
CA GLU A 277 0.63 26.13 18.01
C GLU A 277 2.17 26.16 17.90
N PRO A 278 2.82 25.92 16.74
CA PRO A 278 4.27 26.03 16.64
C PRO A 278 4.80 27.39 17.06
N ASP A 279 4.06 28.46 16.77
CA ASP A 279 4.44 29.84 17.09
C ASP A 279 4.48 30.11 18.60
N LEU A 280 3.81 29.27 19.40
CA LEU A 280 3.74 29.39 20.85
C LEU A 280 4.86 28.62 21.56
N TYR A 281 5.31 27.51 21.00
CA TYR A 281 6.19 26.55 21.70
C TYR A 281 7.55 26.33 21.04
N VAL A 282 7.69 26.64 19.75
CA VAL A 282 8.89 26.30 18.98
C VAL A 282 9.74 27.53 18.72
N ASN A 283 11.04 27.41 19.00
CA ASN A 283 12.02 28.41 18.59
C ASN A 283 12.48 28.12 17.15
N PHE A 284 12.01 28.91 16.18
CA PHE A 284 12.34 28.76 14.77
C PHE A 284 13.82 29.01 14.50
N LYS A 285 14.62 27.94 14.54
CA LYS A 285 16.04 27.95 14.22
C LYS A 285 16.36 26.82 13.27
N LEU A 286 17.07 27.16 12.19
CA LEU A 286 17.67 26.17 11.30
C LEU A 286 19.01 25.75 11.88
N ASP A 287 19.00 24.67 12.66
CA ASP A 287 20.19 23.99 13.17
C ASP A 287 20.08 22.48 12.94
N PRO A 288 20.40 22.01 11.71
CA PRO A 288 20.35 20.60 11.36
C PRO A 288 21.21 19.70 12.24
N ARG A 289 22.33 20.21 12.78
CA ARG A 289 23.26 19.42 13.59
C ARG A 289 22.63 18.98 14.90
N ASN A 290 21.80 19.83 15.49
CA ASN A 290 21.06 19.55 16.72
C ASN A 290 19.63 19.05 16.44
N GLY A 291 19.33 18.69 15.19
CA GLY A 291 18.01 18.19 14.79
C GLY A 291 16.91 19.26 14.73
N SER A 292 17.25 20.54 14.87
CA SER A 292 16.31 21.63 14.64
C SER A 292 16.23 21.94 13.15
N TRP A 293 15.33 21.27 12.46
CA TRP A 293 15.10 21.47 11.02
C TRP A 293 14.02 22.51 10.74
N PHE A 294 13.85 23.50 11.63
CA PHE A 294 12.68 24.38 11.64
C PHE A 294 13.01 25.84 11.22
N PRO A 295 13.26 26.09 9.93
CA PRO A 295 13.06 27.41 9.35
C PRO A 295 11.55 27.67 9.20
N TYR A 296 11.15 28.95 9.24
CA TYR A 296 9.75 29.38 9.17
C TYR A 296 8.99 28.77 7.96
N PHE A 297 9.66 28.50 6.85
CA PHE A 297 9.06 27.89 5.66
C PHE A 297 8.68 26.40 5.81
N ALA A 298 9.38 25.62 6.67
CA ALA A 298 9.13 24.18 6.81
C ALA A 298 7.74 23.90 7.40
N LYS A 299 7.28 24.76 8.31
CA LYS A 299 5.89 24.77 8.81
C LYS A 299 4.89 24.83 7.66
N TYR A 300 5.04 25.79 6.74
CA TYR A 300 4.10 25.99 5.64
C TYR A 300 4.12 24.85 4.61
N ILE A 301 5.27 24.21 4.37
CA ILE A 301 5.34 23.04 3.49
C ILE A 301 4.52 21.89 4.07
N ILE A 302 4.74 21.54 5.35
CA ILE A 302 3.98 20.47 6.00
C ILE A 302 2.50 20.81 6.05
N LEU A 303 2.15 22.03 6.46
CA LEU A 303 0.76 22.48 6.53
C LEU A 303 0.07 22.40 5.16
N ALA A 304 0.74 22.79 4.08
CA ALA A 304 0.20 22.70 2.73
C ALA A 304 -0.06 21.25 2.30
N LEU A 305 0.85 20.32 2.63
CA LEU A 305 0.67 18.89 2.38
C LEU A 305 -0.48 18.32 3.21
N GLU A 306 -0.60 18.69 4.50
CA GLU A 306 -1.69 18.25 5.37
C GLU A 306 -3.06 18.73 4.87
N ILE A 307 -3.14 20.00 4.46
CA ILE A 307 -4.34 20.59 3.83
C ILE A 307 -4.66 19.90 2.50
N GLY A 308 -3.65 19.62 1.67
CA GLY A 308 -3.83 18.87 0.43
C GLY A 308 -4.40 17.46 0.67
N LEU A 309 -3.95 16.79 1.73
CA LEU A 309 -4.49 15.49 2.13
C LEU A 309 -5.93 15.64 2.65
N PHE A 310 -6.21 16.72 3.38
CA PHE A 310 -7.55 17.01 3.88
C PHE A 310 -8.56 17.23 2.75
N PHE A 311 -8.18 17.92 1.68
CA PHE A 311 -9.05 18.08 0.50
C PHE A 311 -9.44 16.74 -0.12
N LEU A 312 -8.50 15.80 -0.22
CA LEU A 312 -8.79 14.44 -0.69
C LEU A 312 -9.72 13.70 0.27
N ILE A 313 -9.50 13.84 1.59
CA ILE A 313 -10.40 13.28 2.61
C ILE A 313 -11.82 13.84 2.46
N LEU A 314 -11.98 15.15 2.28
CA LEU A 314 -13.29 15.76 2.07
C LEU A 314 -13.94 15.30 0.76
N PHE A 315 -13.16 15.16 -0.31
CA PHE A 315 -13.63 14.59 -1.57
C PHE A 315 -14.24 13.18 -1.37
N TRP A 316 -13.52 12.27 -0.72
CA TRP A 316 -14.05 10.92 -0.43
C TRP A 316 -15.18 10.95 0.60
N THR A 317 -15.17 11.89 1.54
CA THR A 317 -16.28 12.11 2.49
C THR A 317 -17.57 12.37 1.74
N VAL A 318 -17.57 13.27 0.75
CA VAL A 318 -18.73 13.56 -0.09
C VAL A 318 -19.19 12.30 -0.84
N MET A 319 -18.27 11.48 -1.36
CA MET A 319 -18.62 10.22 -2.03
C MET A 319 -19.29 9.22 -1.08
N MET A 320 -18.79 9.05 0.14
CA MET A 320 -19.41 8.13 1.11
C MET A 320 -20.80 8.58 1.54
N PHE A 321 -21.05 9.90 1.67
CA PHE A 321 -22.40 10.40 1.94
C PHE A 321 -23.37 10.19 0.77
N LYS A 322 -22.88 10.22 -0.48
CA LYS A 322 -23.69 9.83 -1.66
C LYS A 322 -24.11 8.36 -1.58
N VAL A 323 -23.17 7.47 -1.23
CA VAL A 323 -23.46 6.04 -1.02
C VAL A 323 -24.47 5.88 0.12
N LEU A 324 -24.28 6.57 1.26
CA LEU A 324 -25.22 6.52 2.38
C LEU A 324 -26.64 6.95 1.96
N ALA A 325 -26.78 8.03 1.18
CA ALA A 325 -28.08 8.48 0.68
C ALA A 325 -28.77 7.40 -0.18
N LYS A 326 -28.01 6.72 -1.05
CA LYS A 326 -28.53 5.58 -1.83
C LYS A 326 -28.97 4.41 -0.93
N VAL A 327 -28.21 4.10 0.11
CA VAL A 327 -28.54 3.05 1.08
C VAL A 327 -29.83 3.36 1.82
N LEU A 328 -30.00 4.61 2.26
CA LEU A 328 -31.23 5.07 2.93
C LEU A 328 -32.46 5.05 2.00
N LEU A 329 -32.25 5.19 0.69
CA LEU A 329 -33.29 5.03 -0.34
C LEU A 329 -33.59 3.55 -0.69
N GLY A 330 -33.02 2.59 0.04
CA GLY A 330 -33.29 1.16 -0.11
C GLY A 330 -32.33 0.42 -1.05
N SER A 331 -31.26 1.07 -1.52
CA SER A 331 -30.22 0.40 -2.33
C SER A 331 -29.20 -0.32 -1.46
N ALA A 332 -28.47 -1.25 -2.07
CA ALA A 332 -27.33 -1.86 -1.42
C ALA A 332 -26.17 -0.84 -1.19
N ALA A 333 -25.48 -0.93 -0.05
CA ALA A 333 -24.22 -0.24 0.25
C ALA A 333 -23.11 -0.79 -0.65
N ALA A 334 -23.10 -0.34 -1.90
CA ALA A 334 -22.05 -0.61 -2.86
C ALA A 334 -21.10 0.58 -2.93
N ASP A 335 -19.79 0.33 -2.90
CA ASP A 335 -18.77 1.37 -3.09
C ASP A 335 -18.71 1.76 -4.57
N GLU A 336 -19.21 2.96 -4.92
CA GLU A 336 -19.26 3.48 -6.30
C GLU A 336 -17.89 3.50 -7.00
N ARG A 337 -16.79 3.53 -6.23
CA ARG A 337 -15.42 3.50 -6.78
C ARG A 337 -15.02 2.14 -7.35
N SER A 338 -15.73 1.09 -6.94
CA SER A 338 -15.46 -0.30 -7.32
C SER A 338 -16.25 -0.77 -8.54
N GLU A 339 -17.06 0.07 -9.19
CA GLU A 339 -17.93 -0.35 -10.30
C GLU A 339 -17.18 -0.90 -11.54
N ASP A 340 -15.90 -0.56 -11.74
CA ASP A 340 -15.04 -1.19 -12.77
C ASP A 340 -14.72 -2.68 -12.44
N GLU A 341 -15.08 -3.15 -11.24
CA GLU A 341 -15.01 -4.55 -10.83
C GLU A 341 -16.16 -5.43 -11.36
N ALA A 342 -17.20 -4.83 -11.93
CA ALA A 342 -18.38 -5.54 -12.41
C ALA A 342 -18.46 -5.68 -13.94
N GLU A 343 -17.87 -4.75 -14.72
CA GLU A 343 -18.04 -4.72 -16.19
C GLU A 343 -17.35 -5.90 -16.92
N ASP A 344 -16.33 -6.52 -16.32
CA ASP A 344 -15.62 -7.68 -16.90
C ASP A 344 -16.34 -9.02 -16.65
N GLU A 345 -17.39 -9.05 -15.81
CA GLU A 345 -18.17 -10.27 -15.54
C GLU A 345 -19.02 -10.70 -16.75
N GLY A 346 -19.36 -9.77 -17.64
CA GLY A 346 -20.08 -10.06 -18.89
C GLY A 346 -19.25 -10.93 -19.85
N LEU A 347 -17.94 -10.72 -19.90
CA LEU A 347 -17.03 -11.36 -20.84
C LEU A 347 -16.65 -12.80 -20.43
N GLU A 348 -16.50 -13.08 -19.13
CA GLU A 348 -16.28 -14.46 -18.64
C GLU A 348 -17.54 -15.32 -18.80
N SER A 349 -18.74 -14.73 -18.69
CA SER A 349 -20.00 -15.45 -18.88
C SER A 349 -20.28 -15.82 -20.34
N GLU A 350 -19.90 -14.98 -21.31
CA GLU A 350 -20.05 -15.28 -22.74
C GLU A 350 -19.09 -16.37 -23.22
N GLN A 351 -17.85 -16.41 -22.69
CA GLN A 351 -16.88 -17.46 -23.07
C GLN A 351 -17.25 -18.85 -22.55
N GLY A 352 -18.05 -18.96 -21.49
CA GLY A 352 -18.56 -20.23 -20.97
C GLY A 352 -19.71 -20.84 -21.77
N VAL A 353 -20.44 -20.04 -22.56
CA VAL A 353 -21.64 -20.49 -23.29
C VAL A 353 -21.30 -20.95 -24.73
N VAL A 354 -20.23 -20.44 -25.34
CA VAL A 354 -19.85 -20.78 -26.72
C VAL A 354 -19.19 -22.17 -26.85
N GLY A 355 -18.84 -22.82 -25.74
CA GLY A 355 -18.18 -24.14 -25.73
C GLY A 355 -19.06 -25.37 -25.98
N THR A 356 -20.39 -25.23 -26.11
CA THR A 356 -21.30 -26.42 -26.11
C THR A 356 -22.23 -26.54 -27.32
N THR A 357 -22.09 -25.71 -28.35
CA THR A 357 -22.98 -25.73 -29.55
C THR A 357 -22.22 -25.80 -30.87
N SER A 358 -21.18 -26.63 -30.96
CA SER A 358 -20.65 -27.05 -32.27
C SER A 358 -20.28 -28.53 -32.27
N ALA A 359 -21.31 -29.38 -32.34
CA ALA A 359 -21.11 -30.80 -32.61
C ALA A 359 -22.32 -31.48 -33.27
N ILE A 360 -23.00 -30.85 -34.25
CA ILE A 360 -23.83 -31.59 -35.22
C ILE A 360 -23.87 -30.85 -36.56
N ALA A 361 -23.21 -31.37 -37.60
CA ALA A 361 -23.85 -31.77 -38.87
C ALA A 361 -22.88 -31.91 -40.07
N HIS A 362 -23.16 -32.95 -40.85
CA HIS A 362 -22.85 -33.18 -42.27
C HIS A 362 -21.44 -33.66 -42.70
N ASN A 363 -21.31 -34.98 -42.75
CA ASN A 363 -20.51 -35.67 -43.77
C ASN A 363 -21.49 -36.30 -44.78
N SER A 364 -21.56 -35.75 -45.99
CA SER A 364 -22.31 -36.34 -47.10
C SER A 364 -21.46 -36.25 -48.36
N ASN A 365 -20.77 -37.34 -48.68
CA ASN A 365 -20.20 -37.59 -49.99
C ASN A 365 -20.29 -39.10 -50.27
N MET A 366 -21.32 -39.52 -50.99
CA MET A 366 -21.27 -40.75 -51.78
C MET A 366 -22.09 -40.59 -53.06
N THR A 367 -21.37 -40.78 -54.16
CA THR A 367 -21.76 -40.74 -55.57
C THR A 367 -22.79 -41.81 -55.97
N PRO A 368 -23.58 -41.57 -57.04
CA PRO A 368 -24.57 -42.52 -57.53
C PRO A 368 -23.94 -43.49 -58.55
N THR A 369 -24.27 -44.78 -58.45
CA THR A 369 -24.14 -45.71 -59.58
C THR A 369 -25.42 -46.51 -59.77
N LYS A 370 -25.81 -46.59 -61.04
CA LYS A 370 -27.08 -47.11 -61.54
C LYS A 370 -27.05 -48.63 -61.73
N ARG A 371 -28.26 -49.18 -61.60
CA ARG A 371 -28.94 -50.18 -62.47
C ARG A 371 -28.70 -51.69 -62.28
N LYS A 372 -29.89 -52.31 -62.19
CA LYS A 372 -30.37 -53.67 -62.50
C LYS A 372 -30.27 -54.71 -61.41
#